data_AF-A0A3B8W1D6-F1
#
_entry.id   AF-A0A3B8W1D6-F1
#
_cell.length_a   1.000
_cell.length_b   1.000
_cell.length_c   1.000
_cell.angle_alpha   90.00
_cell.angle_beta   90.00
_cell.angle_gamma   90.00
#
_symmetry.space_group_name_H-M   'P 1'
#
loop_
_entity.id
_entity.type
_entity.pdbx_description
1 polymer ?
#
loop_
_entity_poly.entity_id
_entity_poly.type
_entity_poly.pdbx_seq_one_letter_code
_entity_poly.pdbx_strand_id
1 'polypeptide(L)'
;MDYIKTITEQGLCELIENTQESLFICMPLLQPSIVKSVKKLENSQSIKKIYIGLDFTSETFRQGYGEIDAFTEYKFGNNVSFKSLPDNRITFIISDDIGYYLFIESRYFIPAEKETINAIEIDKVSITRIKSFFFEIFNSEEEFLSEIANSIIDESKRM
;
A
#
# COMPACT_ATOMS: atom_id res chain seq x y z
N MET A 1 3.26 14.65 -18.18
CA MET A 1 3.37 13.90 -16.92
C MET A 1 4.32 12.75 -17.16
N ASP A 2 5.26 12.52 -16.25
CA ASP A 2 6.13 11.36 -16.34
C ASP A 2 5.32 10.10 -16.01
N TYR A 3 5.41 9.09 -16.88
CA TYR A 3 4.70 7.82 -16.72
C TYR A 3 5.23 7.01 -15.52
N ILE A 4 6.54 7.16 -15.23
CA ILE A 4 7.21 6.57 -14.08
C ILE A 4 7.59 7.71 -13.14
N LYS A 5 7.15 7.62 -11.88
CA LYS A 5 7.56 8.51 -10.80
C LYS A 5 8.64 7.84 -9.96
N THR A 6 9.47 8.65 -9.33
CA THR A 6 10.45 8.20 -8.34
C THR A 6 9.99 8.67 -6.97
N ILE A 7 9.75 7.73 -6.05
CA ILE A 7 9.30 8.00 -4.68
C ILE A 7 10.43 7.63 -3.73
N THR A 8 10.82 8.54 -2.85
CA THR A 8 11.78 8.24 -1.77
C THR A 8 11.07 7.51 -0.63
N GLU A 9 11.83 6.82 0.24
CA GLU A 9 11.27 6.23 1.45
C GLU A 9 10.55 7.29 2.31
N GLN A 10 11.12 8.49 2.45
CA GLN A 10 10.47 9.61 3.13
C GLN A 10 9.16 10.03 2.45
N GLY A 11 9.12 10.13 1.11
CA GLY A 11 7.91 10.48 0.39
C GLY A 11 6.79 9.44 0.58
N LEU A 12 7.16 8.16 0.72
CA LEU A 12 6.20 7.10 1.04
C LEU A 12 5.67 7.22 2.48
N CYS A 13 6.54 7.54 3.45
CA CYS A 13 6.15 7.84 4.82
C CYS A 13 5.19 9.05 4.89
N GLU A 14 5.48 10.12 4.16
CA GLU A 14 4.63 11.31 4.08
C GLU A 14 3.27 11.00 3.43
N LEU A 15 3.24 10.16 2.40
CA LEU A 15 1.97 9.70 1.79
C LEU A 15 1.10 8.95 2.80
N ILE A 16 1.71 8.09 3.63
CA ILE A 16 1.03 7.36 4.71
C ILE A 16 0.52 8.31 5.79
N GLU A 17 1.38 9.21 6.29
CA GLU A 17 1.03 10.10 7.40
C GLU A 17 -0.06 11.12 7.02
N ASN A 18 -0.22 11.42 5.73
CA ASN A 18 -1.23 12.35 5.22
C ASN A 18 -2.56 11.68 4.84
N THR A 19 -2.69 10.35 4.91
CA THR A 19 -3.95 9.66 4.62
C THR A 19 -5.06 10.12 5.56
N GLN A 20 -6.25 10.40 5.03
CA GLN A 20 -7.37 10.91 5.83
C GLN A 20 -8.44 9.85 6.12
N GLU A 21 -8.82 9.06 5.12
CA GLU A 21 -9.97 8.17 5.17
C GLU A 21 -9.55 6.71 5.26
N SER A 22 -8.73 6.26 4.33
CA SER A 22 -8.33 4.86 4.26
C SER A 22 -6.97 4.64 3.62
N LEU A 23 -6.17 3.79 4.26
CA LEU A 23 -4.87 3.36 3.75
C LEU A 23 -4.93 1.89 3.35
N PHE A 24 -4.44 1.56 2.17
CA PHE A 24 -4.23 0.19 1.71
C PHE A 24 -2.77 0.00 1.32
N ILE A 25 -2.11 -0.95 1.97
CA ILE A 25 -0.73 -1.30 1.65
C ILE A 25 -0.68 -2.78 1.32
N CYS A 26 -0.02 -3.11 0.21
CA CYS A 26 0.32 -4.48 -0.14
C CYS A 26 1.79 -4.54 -0.49
N MET A 27 2.59 -5.21 0.34
CA MET A 27 4.04 -5.33 0.16
C MET A 27 4.53 -6.69 0.65
N PRO A 28 5.69 -7.19 0.20
CA PRO A 28 6.27 -8.40 0.78
C PRO A 28 6.52 -8.22 2.29
N LEU A 29 7.03 -7.06 2.71
CA LEU A 29 7.25 -6.69 4.10
C LEU A 29 7.27 -5.15 4.26
N LEU A 30 7.00 -4.63 5.46
CA LEU A 30 7.08 -3.20 5.78
C LEU A 30 8.40 -2.87 6.49
N GLN A 31 9.12 -1.89 5.96
CA GLN A 31 10.34 -1.40 6.58
C GLN A 31 10.02 -0.63 7.88
N PRO A 32 10.93 -0.58 8.87
CA PRO A 32 10.66 0.04 10.17
C PRO A 32 10.15 1.49 10.10
N SER A 33 10.64 2.28 9.14
CA SER A 33 10.15 3.63 8.85
C SER A 33 8.66 3.65 8.47
N ILE A 34 8.27 2.78 7.54
CA ILE A 34 6.89 2.57 7.09
C ILE A 34 6.02 2.11 8.26
N VAL A 35 6.49 1.17 9.07
CA VAL A 35 5.79 0.74 10.31
C VAL A 35 5.53 1.91 11.23
N LYS A 36 6.55 2.74 11.45
CA LYS A 36 6.44 3.92 12.31
C LYS A 36 5.44 4.93 11.76
N SER A 37 5.43 5.17 10.46
CA SER A 37 4.47 6.07 9.80
C SER A 37 3.04 5.52 9.87
N VAL A 38 2.84 4.22 9.65
CA VAL A 38 1.53 3.57 9.82
C VAL A 38 1.05 3.70 11.27
N LYS A 39 1.92 3.49 12.26
CA LYS A 39 1.56 3.68 13.68
C LYS A 39 1.20 5.12 14.01
N LYS A 40 1.91 6.10 13.45
CA LYS A 40 1.55 7.51 13.65
C LYS A 40 0.16 7.80 13.07
N LEU A 41 -0.10 7.33 11.85
CA LEU A 41 -1.41 7.47 11.20
C LEU A 41 -2.49 6.80 12.04
N GLU A 42 -2.26 5.57 12.49
CA GLU A 42 -3.18 4.79 13.31
C GLU A 42 -3.58 5.51 14.61
N ASN A 43 -2.62 6.19 15.25
CA ASN A 43 -2.85 6.97 16.45
C ASN A 43 -3.53 8.34 16.18
N SER A 44 -3.67 8.73 14.92
CA SER A 44 -4.47 9.90 14.55
C SER A 44 -5.96 9.59 14.68
N GLN A 45 -6.74 10.53 15.21
CA GLN A 45 -8.19 10.34 15.42
C GLN A 45 -9.00 10.39 14.11
N SER A 46 -8.37 10.73 12.98
CA SER A 46 -9.03 10.98 11.71
C SER A 46 -9.14 9.75 10.80
N ILE A 47 -8.20 8.79 10.90
CA ILE A 47 -8.18 7.65 9.99
C ILE A 47 -9.29 6.64 10.32
N LYS A 48 -10.09 6.24 9.32
CA LYS A 48 -11.18 5.29 9.54
C LYS A 48 -10.69 3.85 9.53
N LYS A 49 -9.87 3.48 8.54
CA LYS A 49 -9.37 2.10 8.40
C LYS A 49 -8.01 2.04 7.71
N ILE A 50 -7.20 1.09 8.16
CA ILE A 50 -5.92 0.73 7.55
C ILE A 50 -5.98 -0.74 7.15
N TYR A 51 -5.59 -1.06 5.93
CA TYR A 51 -5.57 -2.40 5.37
C TYR A 51 -4.16 -2.75 4.94
N ILE A 52 -3.63 -3.86 5.45
CA ILE A 52 -2.25 -4.27 5.22
C ILE A 52 -2.23 -5.72 4.73
N GLY A 53 -1.79 -5.91 3.50
CA GLY A 53 -1.52 -7.20 2.87
C GLY A 53 -0.03 -7.49 2.86
N LEU A 54 0.41 -8.57 3.52
CA LEU A 54 1.83 -8.95 3.58
C LEU A 54 2.06 -10.41 3.20
N ASP A 55 3.24 -10.70 2.66
CA ASP A 55 3.68 -12.06 2.39
C ASP A 55 4.56 -12.56 3.56
N PHE A 56 3.98 -13.39 4.41
CA PHE A 56 4.65 -13.97 5.57
C PHE A 56 5.33 -15.31 5.30
N THR A 57 5.56 -15.69 4.04
CA THR A 57 6.22 -16.95 3.71
C THR A 57 7.71 -16.93 4.04
N SER A 58 8.25 -18.11 4.41
CA SER A 58 9.68 -18.27 4.72
C SER A 58 10.61 -17.90 3.55
N GLU A 59 10.10 -17.92 2.31
CA GLU A 59 10.84 -17.55 1.12
C GLU A 59 11.05 -16.03 1.02
N THR A 60 10.03 -15.23 1.34
CA THR A 60 10.11 -13.77 1.38
C THR A 60 11.20 -13.27 2.32
N PHE A 61 11.38 -13.94 3.47
CA PHE A 61 12.49 -13.66 4.39
C PHE A 61 13.85 -14.02 3.81
N ARG A 62 13.99 -15.19 3.17
CA ARG A 62 15.26 -15.63 2.58
C ARG A 62 15.71 -14.72 1.43
N GLN A 63 14.78 -14.06 0.76
CA GLN A 63 15.06 -13.12 -0.33
C GLN A 63 15.49 -11.73 0.16
N GLY A 64 15.60 -11.52 1.48
CA GLY A 64 16.09 -10.28 2.08
C GLY A 64 15.08 -9.14 2.07
N TYR A 65 13.79 -9.44 1.94
CA TYR A 65 12.74 -8.43 2.04
C TYR A 65 12.47 -8.00 3.50
N GLY A 66 13.05 -8.66 4.52
CA GLY A 66 12.87 -8.24 5.90
C GLY A 66 13.62 -9.04 6.97
N GLU A 67 13.58 -8.50 8.19
CA GLU A 67 14.08 -9.14 9.42
C GLU A 67 12.92 -9.67 10.26
N ILE A 68 13.06 -10.87 10.83
CA ILE A 68 12.04 -11.50 11.70
C ILE A 68 11.68 -10.60 12.89
N ASP A 69 12.62 -9.77 13.36
CA ASP A 69 12.42 -8.91 14.52
C ASP A 69 11.44 -7.75 14.25
N ALA A 70 11.26 -7.33 12.99
CA ALA A 70 10.27 -6.32 12.60
C ALA A 70 8.82 -6.70 12.98
N PHE A 71 8.56 -8.00 13.17
CA PHE A 71 7.25 -8.50 13.63
C PHE A 71 6.88 -8.08 15.03
N THR A 72 7.88 -7.94 15.91
CA THR A 72 7.63 -7.47 17.27
C THR A 72 7.12 -6.02 17.27
N GLU A 73 7.40 -5.28 16.19
CA GLU A 73 6.88 -3.94 15.96
C GLU A 73 5.49 -3.91 15.32
N TYR A 74 4.99 -4.99 14.70
CA TYR A 74 3.64 -5.07 14.12
C TYR A 74 2.52 -5.23 15.16
N LYS A 75 2.59 -4.45 16.25
CA LYS A 75 1.50 -4.30 17.20
C LYS A 75 0.68 -3.08 16.80
N PHE A 76 -0.32 -3.33 15.97
CA PHE A 76 -1.32 -2.34 15.59
C PHE A 76 -2.64 -2.62 16.32
N GLY A 77 -3.45 -1.59 16.47
CA GLY A 77 -4.77 -1.61 17.07
C GLY A 77 -5.87 -2.09 16.13
N ASN A 78 -7.10 -1.99 16.61
CA ASN A 78 -8.27 -2.63 15.99
C ASN A 78 -8.74 -1.99 14.67
N ASN A 79 -8.25 -0.79 14.33
CA ASN A 79 -8.52 -0.12 13.05
C ASN A 79 -7.62 -0.61 11.92
N VAL A 80 -6.68 -1.52 12.20
CA VAL A 80 -5.78 -2.13 11.22
C VAL A 80 -6.20 -3.56 10.91
N SER A 81 -6.51 -3.83 9.64
CA SER A 81 -6.86 -5.15 9.13
C SER A 81 -5.67 -5.77 8.39
N PHE A 82 -5.26 -6.97 8.81
CA PHE A 82 -4.17 -7.72 8.18
C PHE A 82 -4.71 -8.83 7.29
N LYS A 83 -4.09 -9.00 6.11
CA LYS A 83 -4.29 -10.15 5.24
C LYS A 83 -2.94 -10.76 4.86
N SER A 84 -2.83 -12.08 5.02
CA SER A 84 -1.68 -12.82 4.49
C SER A 84 -1.88 -13.07 3.00
N LEU A 85 -0.87 -12.76 2.20
CA LEU A 85 -0.87 -12.88 0.74
C LEU A 85 0.38 -13.64 0.30
N PRO A 86 0.41 -14.97 0.47
CA PRO A 86 1.57 -15.78 0.10
C PRO A 86 1.86 -15.66 -1.41
N ASP A 87 3.15 -15.58 -1.75
CA ASP A 87 3.67 -15.48 -3.12
C ASP A 87 3.24 -14.21 -3.87
N ASN A 88 2.68 -13.22 -3.17
CA ASN A 88 2.27 -11.97 -3.81
C ASN A 88 3.49 -11.12 -4.16
N ARG A 89 3.68 -10.90 -5.47
CA ARG A 89 4.73 -10.05 -6.02
C ARG A 89 4.25 -8.64 -6.39
N ILE A 90 2.95 -8.39 -6.28
CA ILE A 90 2.36 -7.09 -6.61
C ILE A 90 2.48 -6.19 -5.39
N THR A 91 3.28 -5.15 -5.50
CA THR A 91 3.46 -4.18 -4.43
C THR A 91 2.72 -2.90 -4.79
N PHE A 92 1.88 -2.41 -3.89
CA PHE A 92 1.17 -1.15 -4.06
C PHE A 92 0.90 -0.45 -2.73
N ILE A 93 0.65 0.85 -2.84
CA ILE A 93 0.07 1.67 -1.78
C ILE A 93 -1.09 2.48 -2.34
N ILE A 94 -2.16 2.60 -1.57
CA ILE A 94 -3.29 3.49 -1.88
C ILE A 94 -3.59 4.29 -0.62
N SER A 95 -3.38 5.60 -0.70
CA SER A 95 -3.80 6.57 0.31
C SER A 95 -5.04 7.28 -0.24
N ASP A 96 -6.19 7.01 0.37
CA ASP A 96 -7.48 7.54 -0.05
C ASP A 96 -7.84 7.18 -1.50
N ASP A 97 -7.75 8.15 -2.43
CA ASP A 97 -7.99 8.00 -3.86
C ASP A 97 -6.69 8.07 -4.70
N ILE A 98 -5.53 8.17 -4.05
CA ILE A 98 -4.22 8.20 -4.71
C ILE A 98 -3.52 6.86 -4.54
N GLY A 99 -3.24 6.18 -5.64
CA GLY A 99 -2.59 4.85 -5.66
C GLY A 99 -1.30 4.81 -6.46
N TYR A 100 -0.35 3.98 -6.02
CA TYR A 100 0.89 3.68 -6.73
C TYR A 100 1.19 2.19 -6.73
N TYR A 101 1.48 1.63 -7.89
CA TYR A 101 2.27 0.40 -7.99
C TYR A 101 3.72 0.74 -7.67
N LEU A 102 4.34 -0.05 -6.81
CA LEU A 102 5.71 0.18 -6.33
C LEU A 102 6.61 -0.92 -6.87
N PHE A 103 7.69 -0.54 -7.52
CA PHE A 103 8.70 -1.46 -8.04
C PHE A 103 9.86 -1.48 -7.06
N ILE A 104 9.68 -2.20 -5.96
CA ILE A 104 10.68 -2.33 -4.91
C ILE A 104 11.74 -3.34 -5.35
N GLU A 105 12.97 -2.88 -5.52
CA GLU A 105 14.12 -3.76 -5.74
C GLU A 105 14.63 -4.30 -4.40
N SER A 106 15.19 -5.52 -4.40
CA SER A 106 15.81 -6.07 -3.20
C SER A 106 17.01 -5.20 -2.79
N ARG A 107 17.12 -4.88 -1.50
CA ARG A 107 18.19 -4.03 -0.95
C ARG A 107 19.60 -4.62 -1.15
N TYR A 108 19.73 -5.91 -1.48
CA TYR A 108 21.01 -6.48 -1.92
C TYR A 108 21.56 -5.85 -3.20
N PHE A 109 20.69 -5.21 -4.01
CA PHE A 109 21.05 -4.65 -5.31
C PHE A 109 21.06 -3.11 -5.33
N ILE A 110 20.68 -2.43 -4.25
CA ILE A 110 20.59 -0.96 -4.21
C ILE A 110 21.78 -0.38 -3.44
N PRO A 111 22.62 0.47 -4.05
CA PRO A 111 23.60 1.27 -3.32
C PRO A 111 22.89 2.21 -2.33
N ALA A 112 23.38 2.32 -1.10
CA ALA A 112 22.79 3.15 -0.03
C ALA A 112 22.53 4.63 -0.41
N GLU A 113 23.14 5.12 -1.50
CA GLU A 113 22.97 6.47 -2.03
C GLU A 113 21.78 6.63 -3.00
N LYS A 114 21.03 5.55 -3.30
CA LYS A 114 19.91 5.53 -4.27
C LYS A 114 18.66 4.79 -3.74
N GLU A 115 18.28 5.00 -2.48
CA GLU A 115 17.06 4.43 -1.90
C GLU A 115 15.79 5.11 -2.43
N THR A 116 15.54 4.98 -3.73
CA THR A 116 14.35 5.48 -4.41
C THR A 116 13.59 4.34 -5.06
N ILE A 117 12.27 4.40 -4.98
CA ILE A 117 11.35 3.39 -5.50
C ILE A 117 10.73 3.93 -6.79
N ASN A 118 10.83 3.17 -7.87
CA ASN A 118 10.06 3.46 -9.07
C ASN A 118 8.58 3.18 -8.80
N ALA A 119 7.73 4.10 -9.21
CA ALA A 119 6.30 4.04 -8.97
C ALA A 119 5.50 4.40 -10.22
N ILE A 120 4.39 3.71 -10.43
CA ILE A 120 3.42 4.03 -11.48
C ILE A 120 2.10 4.36 -10.79
N GLU A 121 1.52 5.51 -11.11
CA GLU A 121 0.23 5.91 -10.56
C GLU A 121 -0.88 4.97 -11.05
N ILE A 122 -1.74 4.55 -10.13
CA ILE A 122 -2.86 3.65 -10.40
C ILE A 122 -4.08 4.50 -10.76
N ASP A 123 -4.74 4.17 -11.86
CA ASP A 123 -6.02 4.80 -12.22
C ASP A 123 -7.14 4.42 -11.23
N LYS A 124 -8.15 5.28 -11.08
CA LYS A 124 -9.22 5.07 -10.10
C LYS A 124 -9.99 3.77 -10.31
N VAL A 125 -10.17 3.32 -11.55
CA VAL A 125 -10.87 2.05 -11.83
C VAL A 125 -10.06 0.87 -11.30
N SER A 126 -8.75 0.88 -11.53
CA SER A 126 -7.82 -0.13 -11.01
C SER A 126 -7.74 -0.06 -9.47
N ILE A 127 -7.74 1.12 -8.86
CA ILE A 127 -7.82 1.27 -7.39
C ILE A 127 -9.05 0.54 -6.84
N THR A 128 -10.23 0.77 -7.42
CA THR A 128 -11.48 0.13 -6.98
C THR A 128 -11.43 -1.39 -7.12
N ARG A 129 -10.87 -1.91 -8.23
CA ARG A 129 -10.66 -3.34 -8.43
C ARG A 129 -9.69 -3.94 -7.43
N ILE A 130 -8.58 -3.27 -7.15
CA ILE A 130 -7.58 -3.71 -6.18
C ILE A 130 -8.19 -3.80 -4.78
N LYS A 131 -8.91 -2.76 -4.35
CA LYS A 131 -9.59 -2.73 -3.05
C LYS A 131 -10.57 -3.90 -2.91
N SER A 132 -11.34 -4.19 -3.96
CA SER A 132 -12.24 -5.35 -4.00
C SER A 132 -11.50 -6.69 -3.93
N PHE A 133 -10.53 -6.91 -4.82
CA PHE A 133 -9.85 -8.20 -4.96
C PHE A 133 -8.97 -8.54 -3.76
N PHE A 134 -8.16 -7.60 -3.29
CA PHE A 134 -7.22 -7.85 -2.19
C PHE A 134 -7.90 -7.79 -0.83
N PHE A 135 -8.86 -6.88 -0.62
CA PHE A 135 -9.34 -6.58 0.73
C PHE A 135 -10.85 -6.76 0.93
N GLU A 136 -11.60 -7.13 -0.11
CA GLU A 136 -13.02 -7.48 -0.02
C GLU A 136 -13.85 -6.39 0.69
N ILE A 137 -13.53 -5.12 0.41
CA ILE A 137 -14.10 -4.00 1.19
C ILE A 137 -15.57 -3.70 0.90
N PHE A 138 -16.11 -4.21 -0.20
CA PHE A 138 -17.49 -3.97 -0.62
C PHE A 138 -18.41 -5.05 -0.07
N ASN A 139 -19.55 -4.63 0.44
CA ASN A 139 -20.51 -5.53 1.09
C ASN A 139 -21.46 -6.19 0.08
N SER A 140 -21.56 -5.64 -1.13
CA SER A 140 -22.40 -6.18 -2.20
C SER A 140 -21.81 -5.92 -3.58
N GLU A 141 -22.27 -6.69 -4.56
CA GLU A 141 -21.95 -6.47 -5.98
C GLU A 141 -22.47 -5.12 -6.48
N GLU A 142 -23.65 -4.68 -6.02
CA GLU A 142 -24.22 -3.39 -6.37
C GLU A 142 -23.35 -2.22 -5.89
N GLU A 143 -22.81 -2.30 -4.68
CA GLU A 143 -21.87 -1.31 -4.12
C GLU A 143 -20.60 -1.24 -4.98
N PHE A 144 -20.02 -2.40 -5.30
CA PHE A 144 -18.84 -2.48 -6.16
C PHE A 144 -19.08 -1.89 -7.56
N LEU A 145 -20.19 -2.23 -8.21
CA LEU A 145 -20.52 -1.74 -9.55
C LEU A 145 -20.76 -0.23 -9.56
N SER A 146 -21.39 0.31 -8.50
CA SER A 146 -21.58 1.75 -8.32
C SER A 146 -20.23 2.48 -8.21
N GLU A 147 -19.31 1.98 -7.40
CA GLU A 147 -17.97 2.57 -7.25
C GLU A 147 -17.13 2.50 -8.52
N ILE A 148 -17.24 1.39 -9.28
CA ILE A 148 -16.61 1.27 -10.60
C ILE A 148 -17.16 2.32 -11.56
N ALA A 149 -18.48 2.54 -11.60
CA ALA A 149 -19.08 3.54 -12.47
C ALA A 149 -18.59 4.96 -12.12
N ASN A 150 -18.54 5.31 -10.83
CA ASN A 150 -17.99 6.58 -10.37
C ASN A 150 -16.52 6.75 -10.76
N SER A 151 -15.72 5.69 -10.61
CA SER A 151 -14.30 5.68 -10.99
C SER A 151 -14.09 5.93 -12.48
N ILE A 152 -14.93 5.34 -13.34
CA ILE A 152 -14.89 5.54 -14.80
C ILE A 152 -15.22 7.00 -15.15
N ILE A 153 -16.26 7.56 -14.52
CA ILE A 153 -16.65 8.96 -14.74
C ILE A 153 -15.48 9.89 -14.37
N ASP A 154 -14.81 9.63 -13.25
CA ASP A 154 -13.70 10.46 -12.81
C ASP A 154 -12.47 10.36 -13.70
N GLU A 155 -12.10 9.15 -14.16
CA GLU A 155 -10.99 8.97 -15.11
C GLU A 155 -11.29 9.65 -16.45
N SER A 156 -12.54 9.61 -16.92
CA SER A 156 -12.93 10.27 -18.17
C SER A 156 -12.75 11.79 -18.16
N LYS A 157 -12.72 12.42 -16.98
CA LYS A 157 -12.47 13.87 -16.81
C LYS A 157 -10.98 14.21 -16.76
N ARG A 158 -10.12 13.21 -16.58
CA ARG A 158 -8.67 13.36 -16.39
C ARG A 158 -7.90 13.30 -17.71
N MET A 159 -8.53 12.74 -18.75
CA MET A 159 -8.10 12.76 -20.16
C MET A 159 -8.38 14.11 -20.82
#